data_AF-A0A9D1G7E5-F1
#
_entry.id   AF-A0A9D1G7E5-F1
#
_cell.length_a   1.000
_cell.length_b   1.000
_cell.length_c   1.000
_cell.angle_alpha   90.00
_cell.angle_beta   90.00
_cell.angle_gamma   90.00
#
_symmetry.space_group_name_H-M   'P 1'
#
loop_
_entity.id
_entity.type
_entity.pdbx_description
1 polymer ?
#
loop_
_entity_poly.entity_id
_entity_poly.type
_entity_poly.pdbx_seq_one_letter_code
_entity_poly.pdbx_strand_id
1 'polypeptide(L)'
;MWYDEFNGAAVDTGKWEFTIGGGGFGNNEQQYYTDSTDNAFIRDGSLVLKAIQGEYGGEWPICGEIDIMEYMGSDTDIVLGTLHYGNPWVYNTGYYDLENGGSFASGCHDFAMEWLPGEIRWYVDGELYQIQQNWYSTDATGTYAYPAPFDQEFYLMLNLAVGGYFPG
;
A
#
# COMPACT_ATOMS: atom_id res chain seq x y z
N MET A 1 3.68 -4.09 -19.19
CA MET A 1 2.25 -4.10 -18.79
C MET A 1 1.98 -5.48 -18.19
N TRP A 2 1.47 -5.51 -16.95
CA TRP A 2 1.18 -6.71 -16.16
C TRP A 2 -0.23 -6.54 -15.55
N TYR A 3 -0.98 -7.63 -15.39
CA TYR A 3 -2.31 -7.62 -14.77
C TYR A 3 -2.65 -9.03 -14.23
N ASP A 4 -3.59 -9.09 -13.29
CA ASP A 4 -4.19 -10.32 -12.80
C ASP A 4 -5.67 -10.11 -12.47
N GLU A 5 -6.54 -10.88 -13.10
CA GLU A 5 -8.00 -10.76 -12.97
C GLU A 5 -8.56 -11.71 -11.90
N PHE A 6 -7.72 -12.53 -11.28
CA PHE A 6 -8.09 -13.51 -10.25
C PHE A 6 -9.25 -14.44 -10.66
N ASN A 7 -9.35 -14.80 -11.95
CA ASN A 7 -10.36 -15.73 -12.46
C ASN A 7 -10.04 -17.22 -12.17
N GLY A 8 -8.86 -17.50 -11.61
CA GLY A 8 -8.41 -18.85 -11.28
C GLY A 8 -8.99 -19.38 -9.97
N ALA A 9 -8.88 -20.70 -9.76
CA ALA A 9 -9.33 -21.34 -8.51
C ALA A 9 -8.36 -21.12 -7.32
N ALA A 10 -7.18 -20.56 -7.57
CA ALA A 10 -6.14 -20.26 -6.59
C ALA A 10 -5.30 -19.07 -7.06
N VAL A 11 -4.57 -18.45 -6.14
CA VAL A 11 -3.61 -17.37 -6.43
C VAL A 11 -2.52 -17.89 -7.37
N ASP A 12 -2.21 -17.12 -8.42
CA ASP A 12 -1.13 -17.46 -9.36
C ASP A 12 0.24 -17.21 -8.72
N THR A 13 0.89 -18.28 -8.25
CA THR A 13 2.22 -18.20 -7.62
C THR A 13 3.35 -17.92 -8.61
N GLY A 14 3.06 -17.84 -9.91
CA GLY A 14 3.99 -17.27 -10.90
C GLY A 14 3.98 -15.74 -10.92
N LYS A 15 3.00 -15.11 -10.25
CA LYS A 15 2.84 -13.66 -10.15
C LYS A 15 2.93 -13.13 -8.72
N TRP A 16 2.49 -13.91 -7.75
CA TRP A 16 2.40 -13.52 -6.34
C TRP A 16 3.20 -14.46 -5.45
N GLU A 17 3.87 -13.89 -4.46
CA GLU A 17 4.55 -14.64 -3.40
C GLU A 17 3.85 -14.39 -2.06
N PHE A 18 3.78 -15.44 -1.24
CA PHE A 18 3.14 -15.36 0.07
C PHE A 18 4.12 -14.97 1.15
N THR A 19 3.61 -14.18 2.08
CA THR A 19 4.32 -13.81 3.29
C THR A 19 3.81 -14.60 4.47
N ILE A 20 4.76 -15.19 5.19
CA ILE A 20 4.49 -15.92 6.42
C ILE A 20 5.31 -15.31 7.54
N GLY A 21 4.65 -14.86 8.61
CA GLY A 21 5.33 -14.27 9.76
C GLY A 21 4.37 -13.62 10.76
N GLY A 22 4.88 -13.30 11.95
CA GLY A 22 4.23 -12.47 12.96
C GLY A 22 5.26 -11.63 13.69
N GLY A 23 4.82 -10.65 14.50
CA GLY A 23 5.73 -9.79 15.27
C GLY A 23 5.61 -8.29 15.00
N GLY A 24 4.41 -7.82 14.63
CA GLY A 24 4.09 -6.39 14.65
C GLY A 24 4.36 -5.60 13.37
N PHE A 25 5.18 -6.10 12.43
CA PHE A 25 5.41 -5.52 11.09
C PHE A 25 5.63 -3.99 11.09
N GLY A 26 6.44 -3.49 12.02
CA GLY A 26 6.73 -2.05 12.15
C GLY A 26 5.67 -1.23 12.88
N ASN A 27 4.41 -1.69 12.93
CA ASN A 27 3.27 -0.95 13.50
C ASN A 27 2.59 -1.64 14.70
N ASN A 28 3.26 -2.59 15.35
CA ASN A 28 2.77 -3.33 16.52
C ASN A 28 1.44 -4.09 16.28
N GLU A 29 1.25 -4.56 15.06
CA GLU A 29 0.07 -5.33 14.65
C GLU A 29 0.01 -6.73 15.31
N GLN A 30 -1.20 -7.23 15.64
CA GLN A 30 -1.37 -8.42 16.49
C GLN A 30 -1.55 -9.74 15.73
N GLN A 31 -1.71 -9.70 14.40
CA GLN A 31 -1.93 -10.89 13.58
C GLN A 31 -0.64 -11.70 13.29
N TYR A 32 -0.84 -12.97 12.91
CA TYR A 32 0.18 -13.89 12.41
C TYR A 32 -0.25 -14.38 11.01
N TYR A 33 0.58 -14.21 9.99
CA TYR A 33 0.27 -14.64 8.62
C TYR A 33 0.60 -16.12 8.41
N THR A 34 -0.20 -16.76 7.57
CA THR A 34 0.02 -18.12 7.08
C THR A 34 -0.25 -18.16 5.57
N ASP A 35 0.32 -19.15 4.89
CA ASP A 35 0.06 -19.48 3.47
C ASP A 35 -1.15 -20.43 3.29
N SER A 36 -1.94 -20.64 4.35
CA SER A 36 -3.19 -21.41 4.24
C SER A 36 -4.15 -20.72 3.28
N THR A 37 -4.88 -21.51 2.49
CA THR A 37 -6.01 -21.04 1.69
C THR A 37 -7.13 -20.41 2.54
N ASP A 38 -7.05 -20.50 3.87
CA ASP A 38 -7.96 -19.79 4.78
C ASP A 38 -7.59 -18.30 4.95
N ASN A 39 -6.33 -17.92 4.68
CA ASN A 39 -5.80 -16.57 4.84
C ASN A 39 -5.67 -15.82 3.51
N ALA A 40 -5.68 -16.58 2.42
CA ALA A 40 -5.34 -16.14 1.09
C ALA A 40 -6.15 -16.92 0.05
N PHE A 41 -7.27 -16.37 -0.42
CA PHE A 41 -8.11 -17.06 -1.39
C PHE A 41 -8.78 -16.11 -2.37
N ILE A 42 -9.13 -16.66 -3.53
CA ILE A 42 -9.96 -16.01 -4.52
C ILE A 42 -11.41 -16.38 -4.20
N ARG A 43 -12.27 -15.37 -3.99
CA ARG A 43 -13.72 -15.57 -3.93
C ARG A 43 -14.39 -14.54 -4.83
N ASP A 44 -15.29 -15.00 -5.69
CA ASP A 44 -16.08 -14.15 -6.58
C ASP A 44 -15.23 -13.22 -7.48
N GLY A 45 -14.01 -13.65 -7.85
CA GLY A 45 -13.09 -12.87 -8.70
C GLY A 45 -12.23 -11.85 -7.97
N SER A 46 -12.21 -11.86 -6.64
CA SER A 46 -11.40 -10.94 -5.82
C SER A 46 -10.35 -11.67 -4.99
N LEU A 47 -9.15 -11.10 -4.94
CA LEU A 47 -8.02 -11.55 -4.13
C LEU A 47 -8.14 -11.02 -2.69
N VAL A 48 -7.89 -11.89 -1.71
CA VAL A 48 -7.80 -11.54 -0.27
C VAL A 48 -6.39 -11.91 0.21
N LEU A 49 -5.50 -10.98 0.62
CA LEU A 49 -4.07 -11.25 0.99
C LEU A 49 -3.40 -10.28 2.02
N LYS A 50 -2.21 -10.66 2.59
CA LYS A 50 -1.20 -9.85 3.36
C LYS A 50 0.30 -10.31 3.24
N ALA A 51 1.27 -9.42 3.59
CA ALA A 51 2.56 -9.08 2.90
C ALA A 51 3.93 -9.19 3.66
N ILE A 52 5.10 -9.18 2.93
CA ILE A 52 6.56 -9.39 3.30
C ILE A 52 7.33 -8.10 2.97
N GLN A 53 8.35 -7.84 3.79
CA GLN A 53 9.45 -6.89 3.60
C GLN A 53 10.40 -7.29 2.45
N GLY A 54 10.49 -6.48 1.40
CA GLY A 54 11.46 -6.66 0.32
C GLY A 54 12.91 -6.37 0.74
N GLU A 55 13.82 -7.23 0.32
CA GLU A 55 15.26 -6.93 0.22
C GLU A 55 15.53 -6.36 -1.18
N TYR A 56 15.91 -5.08 -1.26
CA TYR A 56 17.01 -4.57 -2.08
C TYR A 56 17.21 -3.07 -1.77
N GLY A 57 18.32 -2.71 -1.13
CA GLY A 57 19.00 -1.42 -1.37
C GLY A 57 18.77 -0.22 -0.44
N GLY A 58 17.77 -0.18 0.45
CA GLY A 58 17.59 0.99 1.32
C GLY A 58 16.76 0.69 2.57
N GLU A 59 17.25 1.13 3.72
CA GLU A 59 16.53 1.11 5.00
C GLU A 59 15.22 1.90 4.87
N TRP A 60 14.10 1.39 5.37
CA TRP A 60 12.88 2.19 5.45
C TRP A 60 13.11 3.40 6.38
N PRO A 61 12.67 4.62 6.04
CA PRO A 61 11.86 5.03 4.88
C PRO A 61 12.69 5.57 3.71
N ILE A 62 14.01 5.40 3.72
CA ILE A 62 14.93 5.89 2.67
C ILE A 62 14.62 5.25 1.32
N CYS A 63 14.21 3.97 1.32
CA CYS A 63 13.78 3.26 0.11
C CYS A 63 12.44 3.75 -0.47
N GLY A 64 11.66 4.49 0.30
CA GLY A 64 10.32 4.93 -0.08
C GLY A 64 9.25 3.86 0.10
N GLU A 65 8.03 4.31 0.35
CA GLU A 65 6.80 3.51 0.36
C GLU A 65 5.68 4.36 -0.23
N ILE A 66 4.82 3.73 -1.03
CA ILE A 66 3.68 4.34 -1.69
C ILE A 66 2.45 3.53 -1.33
N ASP A 67 1.59 4.11 -0.49
CA ASP A 67 0.30 3.54 -0.16
C ASP A 67 -0.72 4.03 -1.17
N ILE A 68 -1.16 3.13 -2.05
CA ILE A 68 -2.21 3.43 -3.03
C ILE A 68 -3.57 3.57 -2.32
N MET A 69 -3.82 2.72 -1.32
CA MET A 69 -5.02 2.75 -0.50
C MET A 69 -4.74 2.12 0.87
N GLU A 70 -5.00 2.88 1.93
CA GLU A 70 -5.18 2.37 3.28
C GLU A 70 -6.61 2.64 3.74
N TYR A 71 -7.17 1.70 4.48
CA TYR A 71 -8.55 1.74 4.97
C TYR A 71 -8.60 1.30 6.42
N MET A 72 -9.31 2.07 7.26
CA MET A 72 -9.47 1.77 8.68
C MET A 72 -10.90 1.30 8.97
N GLY A 73 -11.02 0.20 9.70
CA GLY A 73 -12.34 -0.31 10.11
C GLY A 73 -13.10 0.60 11.08
N SER A 74 -12.42 1.57 11.71
CA SER A 74 -13.04 2.61 12.56
C SER A 74 -13.67 3.74 11.78
N ASP A 75 -13.13 4.06 10.60
CA ASP A 75 -13.46 5.23 9.79
C ASP A 75 -13.79 4.76 8.37
N THR A 76 -14.94 4.10 8.26
CA THR A 76 -15.28 3.28 7.10
C THR A 76 -15.64 4.08 5.84
N ASP A 77 -15.80 5.39 5.98
CA ASP A 77 -16.08 6.37 4.94
C ASP A 77 -14.80 7.00 4.36
N ILE A 78 -13.62 6.72 4.94
CA ILE A 78 -12.36 7.34 4.57
C ILE A 78 -11.38 6.30 4.03
N VAL A 79 -10.69 6.65 2.95
CA VAL A 79 -9.47 5.99 2.49
C VAL A 79 -8.32 6.98 2.43
N LEU A 80 -7.11 6.45 2.58
CA LEU A 80 -5.88 7.23 2.65
C LEU A 80 -4.94 6.81 1.51
N GLY A 81 -4.23 7.79 0.97
CA GLY A 81 -3.09 7.57 0.08
C GLY A 81 -1.86 8.27 0.64
N THR A 82 -0.79 7.52 0.91
CA THR A 82 0.36 8.02 1.67
C THR A 82 1.66 7.82 0.90
N LEU A 83 2.57 8.78 1.01
CA LEU A 83 3.99 8.55 0.71
C LEU A 83 4.75 8.54 2.02
N HIS A 84 5.58 7.51 2.26
CA HIS A 84 6.62 7.53 3.29
C HIS A 84 7.98 7.65 2.62
N TYR A 85 8.80 8.59 3.08
CA TYR A 85 10.12 8.84 2.49
C TYR A 85 11.06 9.55 3.48
N GLY A 86 12.30 9.72 3.05
CA GLY A 86 13.24 10.63 3.68
C GLY A 86 13.98 10.06 4.89
N ASN A 87 15.06 10.76 5.23
CA ASN A 87 15.76 10.64 6.50
C ASN A 87 16.14 12.07 6.95
N PRO A 88 15.49 12.63 7.97
CA PRO A 88 14.50 12.00 8.86
C PRO A 88 13.20 11.59 8.14
N TRP A 89 12.49 10.61 8.72
CA TRP A 89 11.22 10.11 8.19
C TRP A 89 10.18 11.22 8.04
N VAL A 90 9.58 11.27 6.85
CA VAL A 90 8.42 12.08 6.50
C VAL A 90 7.36 11.16 5.94
N TYR A 91 6.11 11.41 6.32
CA TYR A 91 4.95 10.87 5.64
C TYR A 91 4.03 12.01 5.21
N ASN A 92 3.40 11.86 4.06
CA ASN A 92 2.41 12.81 3.56
C ASN A 92 1.19 12.05 3.09
N THR A 93 0.06 12.30 3.74
CA THR A 93 -1.18 11.54 3.57
C THR A 93 -2.25 12.48 3.06
N GLY A 94 -2.92 12.11 1.98
CA GLY A 94 -4.21 12.69 1.62
C GLY A 94 -5.33 11.72 1.92
N TYR A 95 -6.53 12.29 1.96
CA TYR A 95 -7.73 11.63 2.43
C TYR A 95 -8.80 11.79 1.35
N TYR A 96 -9.53 10.70 1.10
CA TYR A 96 -10.77 10.75 0.35
C TYR A 96 -11.91 10.28 1.26
N ASP A 97 -12.95 11.10 1.35
CA ASP A 97 -14.17 10.84 2.11
C ASP A 97 -15.31 10.51 1.14
N LEU A 98 -16.02 9.40 1.39
CA LEU A 98 -17.28 9.11 0.72
C LEU A 98 -18.36 10.11 1.17
N GLU A 99 -18.58 11.11 0.32
CA GLU A 99 -19.64 12.09 0.51
C GLU A 99 -20.97 11.41 0.93
N ASN A 100 -21.61 11.97 1.96
CA ASN A 100 -22.88 11.51 2.56
C ASN A 100 -22.78 10.33 3.55
N GLY A 101 -21.60 10.00 4.08
CA GLY A 101 -21.46 9.06 5.21
C GLY A 101 -21.74 7.61 4.82
N GLY A 102 -21.26 7.23 3.63
CA GLY A 102 -21.30 5.86 3.14
C GLY A 102 -20.23 4.98 3.79
N SER A 103 -19.99 3.81 3.22
CA SER A 103 -18.85 2.98 3.63
C SER A 103 -18.22 2.33 2.41
N PHE A 104 -16.90 2.41 2.31
CA PHE A 104 -16.11 1.72 1.28
C PHE A 104 -16.24 0.20 1.35
N ALA A 105 -16.73 -0.34 2.48
CA ALA A 105 -17.04 -1.76 2.62
C ALA A 105 -18.39 -2.17 2.00
N SER A 106 -19.19 -1.22 1.51
CA SER A 106 -20.54 -1.48 0.98
C SER A 106 -20.53 -2.00 -0.46
N GLY A 107 -19.40 -1.89 -1.18
CA GLY A 107 -19.28 -2.24 -2.58
C GLY A 107 -17.82 -2.26 -3.05
N CYS A 108 -17.62 -2.58 -4.33
CA CYS A 108 -16.32 -2.46 -4.97
C CYS A 108 -16.08 -1.01 -5.41
N HIS A 109 -14.83 -0.57 -5.30
CA HIS A 109 -14.37 0.75 -5.72
C HIS A 109 -13.04 0.61 -6.47
N ASP A 110 -12.80 1.50 -7.43
CA ASP A 110 -11.56 1.55 -8.18
C ASP A 110 -10.57 2.48 -7.46
N PHE A 111 -9.53 1.89 -6.87
CA PHE A 111 -8.39 2.63 -6.31
C PHE A 111 -7.26 2.65 -7.32
N ALA A 112 -6.86 3.83 -7.76
CA ALA A 112 -5.83 3.97 -8.78
C ALA A 112 -4.78 5.00 -8.39
N MET A 113 -3.57 4.77 -8.88
CA MET A 113 -2.46 5.70 -8.77
C MET A 113 -1.81 5.89 -10.15
N GLU A 114 -1.56 7.14 -10.53
CA GLU A 114 -0.67 7.47 -11.65
C GLU A 114 0.69 7.89 -11.09
N TRP A 115 1.75 7.27 -11.60
CA TRP A 115 3.12 7.56 -11.21
C TRP A 115 3.93 8.05 -12.42
N LEU A 116 4.36 9.31 -12.33
CA LEU A 116 5.13 10.03 -13.33
C LEU A 116 6.46 10.46 -12.68
N PRO A 117 7.51 10.73 -13.48
CA PRO A 117 8.73 11.33 -12.95
C PRO A 117 8.43 12.65 -12.23
N GLY A 118 8.57 12.63 -10.90
CA GLY A 118 8.34 13.80 -10.04
C GLY A 118 6.87 14.17 -9.79
N GLU A 119 5.93 13.28 -10.08
CA GLU A 119 4.54 13.47 -9.68
C GLU A 119 3.84 12.13 -9.45
N ILE A 120 3.13 12.00 -8.33
CA ILE A 120 2.28 10.85 -8.04
C ILE A 120 0.88 11.38 -7.77
N ARG A 121 -0.13 10.71 -8.33
CA ARG A 121 -1.54 11.11 -8.23
C ARG A 121 -2.39 9.93 -7.77
N TRP A 122 -3.39 10.19 -6.95
CA TRP A 122 -4.31 9.17 -6.44
C TRP A 122 -5.75 9.47 -6.84
N TYR A 123 -6.48 8.39 -7.09
CA TYR A 123 -7.85 8.42 -7.56
C TYR A 123 -8.71 7.40 -6.80
N VAL A 124 -9.96 7.78 -6.56
CA VAL A 124 -11.04 6.88 -6.14
C VAL A 124 -12.15 6.98 -7.18
N ASP A 125 -12.52 5.86 -7.79
CA ASP A 125 -13.58 5.80 -8.82
C ASP A 125 -13.37 6.79 -9.98
N GLY A 126 -12.10 7.03 -10.33
CA GLY A 126 -11.69 7.99 -11.37
C GLY A 126 -11.61 9.46 -10.91
N GLU A 127 -12.04 9.78 -9.70
CA GLU A 127 -11.95 11.12 -9.12
C GLU A 127 -10.55 11.34 -8.51
N LEU A 128 -9.81 12.30 -9.06
CA LEU A 128 -8.51 12.73 -8.55
C LEU A 128 -8.70 13.44 -7.21
N TYR A 129 -8.03 12.95 -6.17
CA TYR A 129 -8.14 13.55 -4.84
C TYR A 129 -6.81 14.01 -4.25
N GLN A 130 -5.69 13.53 -4.79
CA GLN A 130 -4.38 13.87 -4.28
C GLN A 130 -3.35 13.90 -5.40
N ILE A 131 -2.50 14.92 -5.37
CA ILE A 131 -1.26 15.01 -6.14
C ILE A 131 -0.13 15.28 -5.15
N GLN A 132 0.96 14.52 -5.25
CA GLN A 132 2.21 14.81 -4.57
C GLN A 132 3.32 15.05 -5.59
N GLN A 133 4.17 16.04 -5.33
CA GLN A 133 5.29 16.47 -6.19
C GLN A 133 6.54 16.89 -5.39
N ASN A 134 6.52 16.71 -4.07
CA ASN A 134 7.57 17.20 -3.18
C ASN A 134 7.96 16.09 -2.21
N TRP A 135 9.13 15.50 -2.42
CA TRP A 135 9.74 14.49 -1.57
C TRP A 135 11.26 14.52 -1.71
N TYR A 136 11.94 13.78 -0.85
CA TYR A 136 13.39 13.60 -0.88
C TYR A 136 13.78 12.27 -0.25
N SER A 137 15.01 11.84 -0.50
CA SER A 137 15.65 10.77 0.26
C SER A 137 17.09 11.16 0.59
N THR A 138 17.55 10.77 1.77
CA THR A 138 18.90 11.06 2.28
C THR A 138 19.40 9.85 3.04
N ASP A 139 20.69 9.54 2.90
CA ASP A 139 21.38 8.58 3.74
C ASP A 139 22.71 9.14 4.28
N ALA A 140 23.57 8.27 4.82
CA ALA A 140 24.88 8.66 5.33
C ALA A 140 25.84 9.24 4.25
N THR A 141 25.54 9.02 2.97
CA THR A 141 26.34 9.49 1.83
C THR A 141 25.86 10.83 1.28
N GLY A 142 24.61 11.20 1.54
CA GLY A 142 24.04 12.51 1.19
C GLY A 142 22.59 12.42 0.72
N THR A 143 22.06 13.55 0.23
CA THR A 143 20.72 13.62 -0.35
C THR A 143 20.75 13.17 -1.81
N TYR A 144 19.85 12.25 -2.14
CA TYR A 144 19.68 11.75 -3.50
C TYR A 144 19.03 12.81 -4.41
N ALA A 145 19.34 12.76 -5.70
CA ALA A 145 18.75 13.67 -6.67
C ALA A 145 17.24 13.39 -6.83
N TYR A 146 16.43 14.44 -6.88
CA TYR A 146 15.01 14.31 -7.20
C TYR A 146 14.83 13.66 -8.59
N PRO A 147 13.94 12.65 -8.76
CA PRO A 147 12.82 12.28 -7.89
C PRO A 147 13.06 11.05 -6.99
N ALA A 148 14.29 10.78 -6.55
CA ALA A 148 14.52 9.74 -5.54
C ALA A 148 13.72 9.98 -4.24
N PRO A 149 13.14 8.93 -3.62
CA PRO A 149 13.38 7.52 -3.88
C PRO A 149 12.37 6.88 -4.86
N PHE A 150 11.44 7.65 -5.44
CA PHE A 150 10.38 7.15 -6.31
C PHE A 150 10.78 7.18 -7.80
N ASP A 151 12.05 6.89 -8.07
CA ASP A 151 12.63 6.75 -9.42
C ASP A 151 13.34 5.39 -9.60
N GLN A 152 13.08 4.45 -8.69
CA GLN A 152 13.57 3.06 -8.74
C GLN A 152 12.40 2.07 -8.88
N GLU A 153 12.71 0.78 -8.98
CA GLU A 153 11.68 -0.27 -9.06
C GLU A 153 11.00 -0.51 -7.70
N PHE A 154 9.68 -0.73 -7.73
CA PHE A 154 8.86 -1.10 -6.56
C PHE A 154 8.14 -2.41 -6.85
N TYR A 155 7.77 -3.12 -5.79
CA TYR A 155 6.86 -4.26 -5.85
C TYR A 155 5.52 -3.88 -5.20
N LEU A 156 4.44 -4.53 -5.63
CA LEU A 156 3.10 -4.29 -5.11
C LEU A 156 2.82 -5.21 -3.91
N MET A 157 2.16 -4.66 -2.88
CA MET A 157 1.67 -5.41 -1.74
C MET A 157 0.16 -5.23 -1.58
N LEU A 158 -0.54 -6.31 -1.21
CA LEU A 158 -1.96 -6.31 -0.86
C LEU A 158 -2.15 -7.04 0.47
N ASN A 159 -3.00 -6.49 1.34
CA ASN A 159 -2.74 -6.52 2.78
C ASN A 159 -3.99 -6.21 3.63
N LEU A 160 -4.43 -7.13 4.50
CA LEU A 160 -5.41 -6.87 5.58
C LEU A 160 -4.80 -7.04 7.00
N ALA A 161 -4.58 -5.92 7.69
CA ALA A 161 -4.06 -5.88 9.07
C ALA A 161 -5.15 -6.05 10.14
N VAL A 162 -4.77 -6.48 11.36
CA VAL A 162 -5.65 -6.55 12.53
C VAL A 162 -4.97 -5.90 13.75
N GLY A 163 -5.48 -4.73 14.16
CA GLY A 163 -4.88 -3.93 15.24
C GLY A 163 -3.58 -3.23 14.81
N GLY A 164 -2.90 -2.59 15.75
CA GLY A 164 -1.65 -1.85 15.52
C GLY A 164 -1.83 -0.36 15.78
N TYR A 165 -0.74 0.41 15.74
CA TYR A 165 -0.79 1.85 16.06
C TYR A 165 -1.69 2.67 15.13
N PHE A 166 -1.91 2.19 13.91
CA PHE A 166 -2.74 2.85 12.92
C PHE A 166 -4.24 2.72 13.23
N PRO A 167 -4.83 1.52 13.36
CA PRO A 167 -6.25 1.38 13.73
C PRO A 167 -6.55 1.53 15.24
N GLY A 168 -5.56 1.42 16.13
CA GLY A 168 -5.71 1.46 17.59
C GLY A 168 -5.20 0.24 18.35
#